data_AF-A0A962SG10-F1
#
_entry.id   AF-A0A962SG10-F1
#
_cell.length_a   1.000
_cell.length_b   1.000
_cell.length_c   1.000
_cell.angle_alpha   90.00
_cell.angle_beta   90.00
_cell.angle_gamma   90.00
#
_symmetry.space_group_name_H-M   'P 1'
#
loop_
_entity.id
_entity.type
_entity.pdbx_description
1 polymer ?
#
loop_
_entity_poly.entity_id
_entity_poly.type
_entity_poly.pdbx_seq_one_letter_code
_entity_poly.pdbx_strand_id
1 'polypeptide(L)'
;ALAKRYTGLQVRMKAGQKPASRRGYQLSDMPILQSFGIASGYISVLILALYINSNDVSHLYDHAIALWLLCPAVLYWIGRLWVYVHRGRMHDDPLIFALTDRISLLIGAIMIAIMYIAI
;
A
#
# COMPACT_ATOMS: atom_id res chain seq x y z
N ALA A 1 -2.56 -7.95 -1.42
CA ALA A 1 -2.50 -9.25 -2.13
C ALA A 1 -1.33 -9.35 -3.12
N LEU A 2 -1.13 -8.38 -4.02
CA LEU A 2 -0.05 -8.40 -5.02
C LEU A 2 1.36 -8.37 -4.42
N ALA A 3 1.59 -7.53 -3.40
CA ALA A 3 2.87 -7.50 -2.67
C ALA A 3 3.28 -8.87 -2.10
N LYS A 4 2.32 -9.64 -1.54
CA LYS A 4 2.57 -11.02 -1.04
C LYS A 4 2.94 -12.00 -2.16
N ARG A 5 2.38 -11.81 -3.35
CA ARG A 5 2.75 -12.62 -4.53
C ARG A 5 4.16 -12.26 -5.00
N TYR A 6 4.48 -10.97 -5.03
CA TYR A 6 5.79 -10.47 -5.41
C TYR A 6 6.90 -10.98 -4.47
N THR A 7 6.72 -10.85 -3.15
CA THR A 7 7.70 -11.35 -2.16
C THR A 7 7.89 -12.86 -2.28
N GLY A 8 6.82 -13.63 -2.50
CA GLY A 8 6.91 -15.08 -2.73
C GLY A 8 7.71 -15.47 -3.98
N LEU A 9 7.62 -14.71 -5.07
CA LEU A 9 8.44 -14.91 -6.27
C LEU A 9 9.90 -14.51 -6.02
N GLN A 10 10.13 -13.42 -5.28
CA GLN A 10 11.45 -12.92 -4.96
C GLN A 10 12.26 -13.88 -4.07
N VAL A 11 11.63 -14.52 -3.08
CA VAL A 11 12.28 -15.55 -2.24
C VAL A 11 12.73 -16.74 -3.09
N ARG A 12 11.91 -17.16 -4.07
CA ARG A 12 12.25 -18.27 -4.97
C ARG A 12 13.34 -17.92 -5.97
N MET A 13 13.33 -16.69 -6.49
CA MET A 13 14.41 -16.15 -7.32
C MET A 13 15.75 -16.22 -6.58
N LYS A 14 15.78 -15.79 -5.31
CA LYS A 14 16.99 -15.87 -4.46
C LYS A 14 17.41 -17.31 -4.17
N ALA A 15 16.46 -18.24 -4.07
CA ALA A 15 16.73 -19.67 -3.82
C ALA A 15 17.10 -20.47 -5.08
N GLY A 16 17.15 -19.86 -6.27
CA GLY A 16 17.45 -20.56 -7.54
C GLY A 16 16.40 -21.60 -7.95
N GLN A 17 15.20 -21.54 -7.36
CA GLN A 17 14.14 -22.53 -7.60
C GLN A 17 13.32 -22.17 -8.84
N LYS A 18 12.88 -23.20 -9.58
CA LYS A 18 11.95 -23.01 -10.71
C LYS A 18 10.65 -22.34 -10.23
N PRO A 19 10.03 -21.46 -11.06
CA PRO A 19 8.79 -20.78 -10.72
C PRO A 19 7.69 -21.80 -10.34
N ALA A 20 6.92 -21.50 -9.29
CA ALA A 20 5.91 -22.41 -8.79
C ALA A 20 4.68 -22.42 -9.70
N SER A 21 4.39 -23.59 -10.27
CA SER A 21 3.17 -23.94 -10.98
C SER A 21 1.87 -23.67 -10.20
N ARG A 22 1.89 -23.46 -8.87
CA ARG A 22 0.66 -23.35 -8.06
C ARG A 22 -0.21 -22.11 -8.35
N ARG A 23 0.35 -21.06 -8.95
CA ARG A 23 -0.41 -19.86 -9.39
C ARG A 23 -0.04 -19.36 -10.79
N GLY A 24 0.81 -20.10 -11.51
CA GLY A 24 1.17 -19.80 -12.91
C GLY A 24 2.12 -18.62 -13.15
N TYR A 25 2.52 -17.85 -12.13
CA TYR A 25 3.42 -16.70 -12.32
C TYR A 25 4.87 -17.13 -12.54
N GLN A 26 5.51 -16.51 -13.53
CA GLN A 26 6.93 -16.62 -13.82
C GLN A 26 7.72 -15.52 -13.10
N LEU A 27 9.03 -15.71 -12.97
CA LEU A 27 9.93 -14.69 -12.41
C LEU A 27 9.94 -13.41 -13.28
N SER A 28 9.74 -13.55 -14.60
CA SER A 28 9.58 -12.44 -15.53
C SER A 28 8.35 -11.57 -15.27
N ASP A 29 7.35 -12.08 -14.54
CA ASP A 29 6.10 -11.36 -14.30
C ASP A 29 6.19 -10.42 -13.09
N MET A 30 7.32 -10.43 -12.36
CA MET A 30 7.53 -9.58 -11.18
C MET A 30 7.35 -8.08 -11.48
N PRO A 31 7.91 -7.50 -12.56
CA PRO A 31 7.68 -6.10 -12.89
C PRO A 31 6.21 -5.77 -13.17
N ILE A 32 5.46 -6.68 -13.81
CA ILE A 32 4.03 -6.50 -14.09
C ILE A 32 3.23 -6.49 -12.78
N LEU A 33 3.52 -7.43 -11.87
CA LEU A 33 2.90 -7.48 -10.54
C LEU A 33 3.18 -6.21 -9.72
N GLN A 34 4.40 -5.67 -9.83
CA GLN A 34 4.79 -4.41 -9.19
C GLN A 34 4.01 -3.23 -9.78
N SER A 35 3.95 -3.10 -11.11
CA SER A 35 3.23 -2.03 -11.78
C SER A 35 1.72 -2.05 -11.46
N PHE A 36 1.08 -3.21 -11.53
CA PHE A 36 -0.33 -3.35 -11.15
C PHE A 36 -0.57 -3.04 -9.67
N GLY A 37 0.38 -3.43 -8.82
CA GLY A 37 0.30 -3.18 -7.40
C GLY A 37 0.43 -1.69 -7.03
N ILE A 38 1.31 -0.96 -7.69
CA ILE A 38 1.45 0.49 -7.52
C ILE A 38 0.24 1.22 -8.12
N ALA A 39 -0.15 0.87 -9.35
CA ALA A 39 -1.26 1.51 -10.06
C ALA A 39 -2.58 1.35 -9.30
N SER A 40 -2.93 0.13 -8.86
CA SER A 40 -4.14 -0.09 -8.06
C SER A 40 -4.12 0.66 -6.72
N GLY A 41 -2.95 0.77 -6.09
CA GLY A 41 -2.77 1.58 -4.89
C GLY A 41 -3.04 3.06 -5.12
N TYR A 42 -2.52 3.63 -6.20
CA TYR A 42 -2.74 5.04 -6.54
C TYR A 42 -4.19 5.32 -6.98
N ILE A 43 -4.82 4.40 -7.69
CA ILE A 43 -6.25 4.50 -8.03
C ILE A 43 -7.10 4.48 -6.75
N SER A 44 -6.75 3.68 -5.74
CA SER A 44 -7.45 3.71 -4.45
C SER A 44 -7.36 5.07 -3.77
N VAL A 45 -6.20 5.76 -3.86
CA VAL A 45 -6.06 7.12 -3.33
C VAL A 45 -6.86 8.12 -4.14
N LEU A 46 -6.88 7.97 -5.47
CA LEU A 46 -7.73 8.81 -6.32
C LEU A 46 -9.21 8.68 -5.95
N ILE A 47 -9.69 7.45 -5.73
CA ILE A 47 -11.07 7.20 -5.28
C ILE A 47 -11.32 7.87 -3.92
N LEU A 48 -10.37 7.77 -2.99
CA LEU A 48 -10.46 8.47 -1.69
C LEU A 48 -10.55 10.00 -1.86
N ALA A 49 -9.73 10.57 -2.74
CA ALA A 49 -9.76 12.01 -3.01
C ALA A 49 -11.09 12.45 -3.63
N LEU A 50 -11.63 11.67 -4.57
CA LEU A 50 -12.95 11.92 -5.16
C LEU A 50 -14.06 11.79 -4.13
N TYR A 51 -13.97 10.83 -3.20
CA TYR A 51 -14.90 10.69 -2.10
C TYR A 51 -14.87 11.93 -1.18
N ILE A 52 -13.69 12.39 -0.77
CA ILE A 52 -13.54 13.59 0.06
C ILE A 52 -14.05 14.85 -0.66
N ASN A 53 -13.95 14.91 -1.98
CA ASN A 53 -14.47 16.03 -2.79
C ASN A 53 -16.01 16.03 -2.91
N SER A 54 -16.69 14.93 -2.57
CA SER A 54 -18.15 14.85 -2.69
C SER A 54 -18.87 15.74 -1.67
N ASN A 55 -20.02 16.29 -2.07
CA ASN A 55 -20.85 17.15 -1.21
C ASN A 55 -21.35 16.44 0.06
N ASP A 56 -21.44 15.11 0.03
CA ASP A 56 -21.85 14.30 1.18
C ASP A 56 -20.83 14.40 2.34
N VAL A 57 -19.53 14.48 2.03
CA VAL A 57 -18.47 14.60 3.04
C VAL A 57 -18.47 15.98 3.69
N SER A 58 -18.77 17.03 2.93
CA SER A 58 -18.89 18.40 3.45
C SER A 58 -20.03 18.58 4.45
N HIS A 59 -21.05 17.70 4.41
CA HIS A 59 -22.16 17.70 5.37
C HIS A 59 -21.91 16.81 6.59
N LEU A 60 -21.02 15.83 6.47
CA LEU A 60 -20.77 14.83 7.50
C LEU A 60 -19.56 15.16 8.39
N TYR A 61 -18.63 15.99 7.91
CA TYR A 61 -17.39 16.34 8.60
C TYR A 61 -17.21 17.86 8.68
N ASP A 62 -17.01 18.37 9.90
CA ASP A 62 -16.81 19.80 10.15
C ASP A 62 -15.49 20.31 9.54
N HIS A 63 -14.48 19.43 9.42
CA HIS A 63 -13.15 19.78 8.92
C HIS A 63 -12.70 18.89 7.75
N ALA A 64 -13.42 18.95 6.62
CA ALA A 64 -13.09 18.21 5.39
C ALA A 64 -11.66 18.43 4.86
N ILE A 65 -11.03 19.58 5.18
CA ILE A 65 -9.64 19.88 4.83
C ILE A 65 -8.66 18.92 5.53
N ALA A 66 -8.95 18.44 6.73
CA ALA A 66 -8.08 17.50 7.43
C ALA A 66 -8.01 16.15 6.70
N LEU A 67 -9.13 15.68 6.15
CA LEU A 67 -9.20 14.42 5.39
C LEU A 67 -8.28 14.42 4.16
N TRP A 68 -8.03 15.57 3.54
CA TRP A 68 -7.08 15.66 2.43
C TRP A 68 -5.67 15.23 2.80
N LEU A 69 -5.27 15.31 4.07
CA LEU A 69 -3.96 14.81 4.54
C LEU A 69 -3.86 13.27 4.50
N LEU A 70 -4.98 12.54 4.41
CA LEU A 70 -4.96 11.09 4.21
C LEU A 70 -4.38 10.73 2.83
N CYS A 71 -4.68 11.51 1.79
CA CYS A 71 -4.18 11.25 0.43
C CYS A 71 -2.64 11.18 0.35
N PRO A 72 -1.87 12.21 0.75
CA PRO A 72 -0.41 12.15 0.73
C PRO A 72 0.15 11.11 1.71
N ALA A 73 -0.49 10.89 2.87
CA ALA A 73 -0.07 9.88 3.83
C ALA A 73 -0.14 8.45 3.24
N VAL A 74 -1.26 8.11 2.60
CA VAL A 74 -1.45 6.80 1.96
C VAL A 74 -0.56 6.66 0.72
N LEU A 75 -0.41 7.70 -0.11
CA LEU A 75 0.53 7.69 -1.24
C LEU A 75 1.96 7.41 -0.79
N TYR A 76 2.43 8.12 0.23
CA TYR A 76 3.76 7.91 0.80
C TYR A 76 3.92 6.47 1.31
N TRP A 77 2.92 5.96 2.04
CA TRP A 77 2.95 4.61 2.56
C TRP A 77 3.01 3.54 1.46
N ILE A 78 2.20 3.67 0.41
CA ILE A 78 2.22 2.75 -0.75
C ILE A 78 3.58 2.78 -1.44
N GLY A 79 4.11 3.98 -1.72
CA GLY A 79 5.42 4.13 -2.37
C GLY A 79 6.53 3.50 -1.53
N ARG A 80 6.56 3.80 -0.22
CA ARG A 80 7.51 3.20 0.72
C ARG A 80 7.39 1.68 0.72
N LEU A 81 6.20 1.13 0.85
CA LEU A 81 5.96 -0.32 0.85
C LEU A 81 6.52 -0.98 -0.41
N TRP A 82 6.26 -0.43 -1.59
CA TRP A 82 6.76 -0.99 -2.85
C TRP A 82 8.29 -0.87 -2.99
N VAL A 83 8.91 0.18 -2.49
CA VAL A 83 10.38 0.30 -2.44
C VAL A 83 10.99 -0.80 -1.55
N TYR A 84 10.39 -1.09 -0.40
CA TYR A 84 10.86 -2.15 0.51
C TYR A 84 10.69 -3.56 -0.08
N VAL A 85 9.54 -3.81 -0.71
CA VAL A 85 9.23 -5.05 -1.45
C VAL A 85 10.24 -5.25 -2.58
N HIS A 86 10.45 -4.24 -3.42
CA HIS A 86 11.38 -4.32 -4.54
C HIS A 86 12.83 -4.58 -4.09
N ARG A 87 13.28 -3.92 -3.01
CA ARG A 87 14.62 -4.14 -2.42
C ARG A 87 14.79 -5.50 -1.76
N GLY A 88 13.72 -6.29 -1.63
CA GLY A 88 13.75 -7.61 -0.99
C GLY A 88 14.15 -7.56 0.48
N ARG A 89 13.84 -6.44 1.13
CA ARG A 89 13.98 -6.25 2.59
C ARG A 89 12.75 -6.71 3.35
N MET A 90 11.66 -7.02 2.66
CA MET A 90 10.44 -7.58 3.22
C MET A 90 10.54 -9.11 3.22
N HIS A 91 11.03 -9.68 4.33
CA HIS A 91 11.04 -11.14 4.56
C HIS A 91 9.67 -11.65 5.07
N ASP A 92 8.94 -10.80 5.81
CA ASP A 92 7.64 -11.12 6.38
C ASP A 92 6.48 -10.66 5.49
N ASP A 93 5.28 -11.16 5.76
CA ASP A 93 4.07 -10.75 5.07
C ASP A 93 3.90 -9.21 5.09
N PRO A 94 3.40 -8.57 4.01
CA PRO A 94 3.22 -7.12 3.96
C PRO A 94 2.38 -6.54 5.10
N LEU A 95 1.49 -7.36 5.65
CA LEU A 95 0.68 -7.04 6.81
C LEU A 95 1.53 -6.93 8.09
N ILE A 96 2.47 -7.85 8.28
CA ILE A 96 3.38 -7.84 9.43
C ILE A 96 4.30 -6.62 9.34
N PHE A 97 4.81 -6.31 8.15
CA PHE A 97 5.57 -5.07 7.94
C PHE A 97 4.78 -3.82 8.34
N ALA A 98 3.49 -3.75 8.00
CA ALA A 98 2.65 -2.62 8.40
C ALA A 98 2.52 -2.47 9.93
N LEU A 99 2.57 -3.59 10.66
CA LEU A 99 2.44 -3.64 12.12
C LEU A 99 3.78 -3.52 12.86
N THR A 100 4.91 -3.80 12.20
CA THR A 100 6.24 -3.81 12.84
C THR A 100 7.08 -2.59 12.48
N ASP A 101 6.91 -2.01 11.29
CA ASP A 101 7.69 -0.85 10.85
C ASP A 101 7.23 0.42 11.56
N ARG A 102 8.14 1.05 12.33
CA ARG A 102 7.87 2.26 13.14
C ARG A 102 7.25 3.40 12.33
N ILE A 103 7.67 3.56 11.07
CA ILE A 103 7.14 4.63 10.22
C ILE A 103 5.77 4.25 9.68
N SER A 104 5.52 2.98 9.35
CA SER A 104 4.17 2.49 9.03
C SER A 104 3.20 2.67 10.19
N LEU A 105 3.63 2.38 11.43
CA LEU A 105 2.86 2.65 12.64
C LEU A 105 2.60 4.15 12.85
N LEU A 106 3.62 4.99 12.63
CA LEU A 106 3.49 6.44 12.74
C LEU A 106 2.51 7.01 11.70
N ILE A 107 2.56 6.53 10.45
CA ILE A 107 1.58 6.90 9.42
C ILE A 107 0.19 6.42 9.81
N GLY A 108 0.06 5.20 10.33
CA GLY A 108 -1.20 4.68 10.87
C GLY A 108 -1.77 5.59 11.97
N ALA A 109 -0.93 5.99 12.93
CA ALA A 109 -1.32 6.90 13.99
C ALA A 109 -1.72 8.29 13.46
N ILE A 110 -1.00 8.83 12.47
CA ILE A 110 -1.35 10.07 11.79
C ILE A 110 -2.71 9.96 11.10
N MET A 111 -3.00 8.86 10.39
CA MET A 111 -4.30 8.65 9.75
C MET A 111 -5.44 8.60 10.77
N ILE A 112 -5.23 7.92 11.90
CA ILE A 112 -6.21 7.87 13.00
C ILE A 112 -6.44 9.27 13.57
N ALA A 113 -5.37 10.02 13.85
CA ALA A 113 -5.46 11.38 14.37
C ALA A 113 -6.20 12.32 13.41
N ILE A 114 -5.93 12.23 12.09
CA ILE A 114 -6.66 12.99 11.07
C ILE A 114 -8.15 12.66 11.11
N MET A 115 -8.52 11.38 11.24
CA MET A 115 -9.91 10.96 11.28
C MET A 115 -10.64 11.48 12.54
N TYR A 116 -9.95 11.52 13.68
CA TYR A 116 -10.49 12.12 14.91
C TYR A 116 -10.65 13.63 14.83
N ILE A 117 -9.79 14.34 14.09
CA ILE A 117 -9.89 15.80 13.91
C ILE A 117 -11.00 16.16 12.89
N ALA A 118 -11.26 15.26 11.94
CA ALA A 118 -12.26 15.48 10.91
C ALA A 118 -13.70 15.39 11.45
N ILE A 119 -13.94 14.45 12.37
CA ILE A 119 -15.21 14.27 13.11
C ILE A 119 -15.45 15.46 14.03
#